data_AF-A0A7S1XVS8-F1
#
_entry.id   AF-A0A7S1XVS8-F1
#
_cell.length_a   1.000
_cell.length_b   1.000
_cell.length_c   1.000
_cell.angle_alpha   90.00
_cell.angle_beta   90.00
_cell.angle_gamma   90.00
#
_symmetry.space_group_name_H-M   'P 1'
#
loop_
_entity.id
_entity.type
_entity.pdbx_description
1 polymer ?
#
loop_
_entity_poly.entity_id
_entity_poly.type
_entity_poly.pdbx_seq_one_letter_code
_entity_poly.pdbx_strand_id
1 'polypeptide(L)'
;QKAALTEDASVFDYDGVYDSMTSARDSAAAAQASERKERKSKYTENLLKQAQMRKLQSDRIYERKLRREAAEVAEMHGGVKDEDKFVGAAYRKQLEEREAWEKAEREEAEREARNDVTKTGMMGFYSNLLTKNIAMGGDVKNAQSSFTVGSKQSKKMTGDESSGSDSGSDSDSDAEGAKAATKPGDEAEALPDYRAAKEGTEERLELERQHLIKKMESEGATALVKKAKPKAEADPEAEARAMAEAEAKAKAKAE
;
A
#
# COMPACT_ATOMS: atom_id res chain seq x y z
N GLN A 1 66.33 11.58 -12.19
CA GLN A 1 65.39 10.62 -11.55
C GLN A 1 65.67 10.44 -10.06
N LYS A 2 66.91 10.15 -9.63
CA LYS A 2 67.23 9.97 -8.19
C LYS A 2 66.99 11.19 -7.28
N ALA A 3 67.16 12.41 -7.79
CA ALA A 3 66.95 13.64 -7.02
C ALA A 3 65.49 13.88 -6.58
N ALA A 4 64.51 13.36 -7.33
CA ALA A 4 63.10 13.50 -6.97
C ALA A 4 62.68 12.53 -5.85
N LEU A 5 63.30 11.33 -5.77
CA LEU A 5 63.02 10.35 -4.72
C LEU A 5 63.59 10.75 -3.35
N THR A 6 64.60 11.63 -3.31
CA THR A 6 65.24 12.05 -2.04
C THR A 6 64.47 13.13 -1.31
N GLU A 7 63.62 13.89 -2.03
CA GLU A 7 62.77 14.93 -1.42
C GLU A 7 61.43 14.35 -0.97
N ASP A 8 60.82 13.46 -1.75
CA ASP A 8 59.59 12.77 -1.39
C ASP A 8 59.50 11.39 -2.07
N ALA A 9 59.34 10.34 -1.26
CA ALA A 9 59.26 8.97 -1.72
C ALA A 9 57.91 8.63 -2.40
N SER A 10 56.88 9.48 -2.23
CA SER A 10 55.54 9.30 -2.78
C SER A 10 55.32 9.94 -4.15
N VAL A 11 56.36 10.56 -4.74
CA VAL A 11 56.29 11.31 -6.02
C VAL A 11 55.72 10.48 -7.19
N PHE A 12 55.83 9.15 -7.14
CA PHE A 12 55.32 8.24 -8.19
C PHE A 12 54.11 7.41 -7.74
N ASP A 13 53.56 7.66 -6.55
CA ASP A 13 52.39 6.97 -6.03
C ASP A 13 51.09 7.57 -6.59
N TYR A 14 50.88 7.34 -7.89
CA TYR A 14 49.66 7.76 -8.58
C TYR A 14 48.43 6.98 -8.13
N ASP A 15 48.62 5.74 -7.66
CA ASP A 15 47.54 4.86 -7.23
C ASP A 15 46.94 5.35 -5.91
N GLY A 16 47.76 5.72 -4.92
CA GLY A 16 47.28 6.28 -3.66
C GLY A 16 46.45 7.57 -3.84
N VAL A 17 46.84 8.44 -4.78
CA VAL A 17 46.06 9.64 -5.11
C VAL A 17 44.74 9.26 -5.78
N TYR A 18 44.75 8.30 -6.71
CA TYR A 18 43.54 7.84 -7.41
C TYR A 18 42.56 7.14 -6.46
N ASP A 19 43.06 6.27 -5.58
CA ASP A 19 42.28 5.60 -4.53
C ASP A 19 41.69 6.62 -3.56
N SER A 20 42.43 7.66 -3.19
CA SER A 20 41.88 8.73 -2.34
C SER A 20 40.75 9.51 -3.03
N MET A 21 40.86 9.78 -4.33
CA MET A 21 39.82 10.48 -5.09
C MET A 21 38.60 9.58 -5.33
N THR A 22 38.83 8.30 -5.59
CA THR A 22 37.77 7.33 -5.85
C THR A 22 37.01 7.00 -4.56
N SER A 23 37.72 6.75 -3.47
CA SER A 23 37.10 6.54 -2.15
C SER A 23 36.33 7.77 -1.64
N ALA A 24 36.83 8.99 -1.90
CA ALA A 24 36.10 10.22 -1.61
C ALA A 24 34.83 10.37 -2.46
N ARG A 25 34.87 10.00 -3.73
CA ARG A 25 33.69 9.99 -4.62
C ARG A 25 32.67 8.94 -4.18
N ASP A 26 33.13 7.74 -3.85
CA ASP A 26 32.27 6.63 -3.44
C ASP A 26 31.59 6.91 -2.10
N SER A 27 32.31 7.50 -1.14
CA SER A 27 31.73 7.92 0.14
C SER A 27 30.70 9.04 -0.03
N ALA A 28 30.96 10.02 -0.90
CA ALA A 28 29.99 11.07 -1.23
C ALA A 28 28.76 10.49 -1.95
N ALA A 29 28.96 9.55 -2.88
CA ALA A 29 27.87 8.86 -3.57
C ALA A 29 27.04 8.00 -2.61
N ALA A 30 27.69 7.30 -1.67
CA ALA A 30 27.02 6.54 -0.63
C ALA A 30 26.18 7.43 0.29
N ALA A 31 26.71 8.60 0.69
CA ALA A 31 25.99 9.59 1.49
C ALA A 31 24.77 10.16 0.76
N GLN A 32 24.89 10.46 -0.54
CA GLN A 32 23.75 10.87 -1.35
C GLN A 32 22.72 9.75 -1.55
N ALA A 33 23.17 8.49 -1.67
CA ALA A 33 22.29 7.35 -1.80
C ALA A 33 21.51 7.07 -0.51
N SER A 34 22.11 7.27 0.67
CA SER A 34 21.38 7.21 1.95
C SER A 34 20.37 8.33 2.08
N GLU A 35 20.73 9.57 1.73
CA GLU A 35 19.79 10.71 1.76
C GLU A 35 18.59 10.46 0.81
N ARG A 36 18.84 9.92 -0.39
CA ARG A 36 17.78 9.55 -1.34
C ARG A 36 16.86 8.44 -0.83
N LYS A 37 17.38 7.49 -0.04
CA LYS A 37 16.57 6.44 0.60
C LYS A 37 15.73 7.00 1.75
N GLU A 38 16.26 7.95 2.50
CA GLU A 38 15.53 8.64 3.57
C GLU A 38 14.44 9.56 3.03
N ARG A 39 14.67 10.17 1.86
CA ARG A 39 13.67 10.92 1.08
C ARG A 39 12.67 9.96 0.43
N LYS A 40 11.87 9.30 1.25
CA LYS A 40 10.72 8.52 0.80
C LYS A 40 9.80 9.41 -0.03
N SER A 41 9.24 8.83 -1.10
CA SER A 41 8.32 9.58 -1.96
C SER A 41 7.08 10.03 -1.17
N LYS A 42 6.51 11.18 -1.57
CA LYS A 42 5.37 11.80 -0.89
C LYS A 42 4.13 10.89 -0.80
N TYR A 43 3.98 9.92 -1.70
CA TYR A 43 2.74 9.13 -1.83
C TYR A 43 2.92 7.60 -1.78
N THR A 44 4.14 7.07 -1.92
CA THR A 44 4.37 5.62 -1.98
C THR A 44 3.86 4.92 -0.71
N GLU A 45 4.10 5.48 0.47
CA GLU A 45 3.61 4.87 1.72
C GLU A 45 2.08 4.81 1.78
N ASN A 46 1.40 5.86 1.34
CA ASN A 46 -0.07 5.91 1.34
C ASN A 46 -0.65 4.91 0.32
N LEU A 47 -0.01 4.77 -0.84
CA LEU A 47 -0.40 3.79 -1.84
C LEU A 47 -0.25 2.36 -1.31
N LEU A 48 0.86 2.06 -0.61
CA LEU A 48 1.07 0.76 0.03
C LEU A 48 0.03 0.50 1.12
N LYS A 49 -0.25 1.48 1.98
CA LYS A 49 -1.30 1.37 3.02
C LYS A 49 -2.67 1.11 2.40
N GLN A 50 -3.04 1.85 1.35
CA GLN A 50 -4.31 1.64 0.64
C GLN A 50 -4.39 0.26 -0.02
N ALA A 51 -3.30 -0.22 -0.61
CA ALA A 51 -3.24 -1.56 -1.17
C ALA A 51 -3.44 -2.63 -0.09
N GLN A 52 -2.82 -2.46 1.09
CA GLN A 52 -3.04 -3.34 2.25
C GLN A 52 -4.49 -3.30 2.73
N MET A 53 -5.08 -2.11 2.87
CA MET A 53 -6.49 -1.97 3.26
C MET A 53 -7.44 -2.65 2.26
N ARG A 54 -7.19 -2.51 0.96
CA ARG A 54 -7.99 -3.19 -0.08
C ARG A 54 -7.88 -4.71 0.01
N LYS A 55 -6.69 -5.25 0.33
CA LYS A 55 -6.52 -6.70 0.57
C LYS A 55 -7.37 -7.17 1.74
N LEU A 56 -7.27 -6.49 2.89
CA LEU A 56 -8.08 -6.80 4.08
C LEU A 56 -9.59 -6.75 3.79
N GLN A 57 -10.04 -5.73 3.04
CA GLN A 57 -11.45 -5.64 2.62
C GLN A 57 -11.86 -6.80 1.71
N SER A 58 -11.00 -7.20 0.78
CA SER A 58 -11.27 -8.32 -0.13
C SER A 58 -11.37 -9.64 0.61
N ASP A 59 -10.45 -9.90 1.53
CA ASP A 59 -10.44 -11.09 2.39
C ASP A 59 -11.71 -11.16 3.23
N ARG A 60 -12.11 -10.02 3.82
CA ARG A 60 -13.36 -9.91 4.59
C ARG A 60 -14.61 -10.21 3.77
N ILE A 61 -14.66 -9.71 2.53
CA ILE A 61 -15.78 -9.99 1.62
C ILE A 61 -15.81 -11.48 1.30
N TYR A 62 -14.66 -12.09 1.00
CA TYR A 62 -14.55 -13.51 0.72
C TYR A 62 -15.03 -14.36 1.89
N GLU A 63 -14.60 -14.05 3.12
CA GLU A 63 -15.07 -14.76 4.30
C GLU A 63 -16.57 -14.62 4.55
N ARG A 64 -17.14 -13.43 4.30
CA ARG A 64 -18.59 -13.21 4.43
C ARG A 64 -19.36 -14.04 3.41
N LYS A 65 -18.86 -14.14 2.17
CA LYS A 65 -19.42 -15.00 1.13
C LYS A 65 -19.38 -16.46 1.56
N LEU A 66 -18.23 -16.95 2.03
CA LEU A 66 -18.07 -18.33 2.48
C LEU A 66 -19.02 -18.69 3.63
N ARG A 67 -19.23 -17.77 4.59
CA ARG A 67 -20.20 -17.99 5.69
C ARG A 67 -21.63 -18.03 5.21
N ARG A 68 -21.97 -17.18 4.25
CA ARG A 68 -23.30 -17.17 3.64
C ARG A 68 -23.56 -18.48 2.91
N GLU A 69 -22.62 -18.93 2.08
CA GLU A 69 -22.69 -20.22 1.39
C GLU A 69 -22.79 -21.38 2.39
N ALA A 70 -22.00 -21.37 3.46
CA ALA A 70 -22.09 -22.38 4.52
C ALA A 70 -23.45 -22.40 5.23
N ALA A 71 -24.04 -21.22 5.47
CA ALA A 71 -25.36 -21.11 6.09
C ALA A 71 -26.47 -21.60 5.14
N GLU A 72 -26.40 -21.23 3.86
CA GLU A 72 -27.34 -21.67 2.82
C GLU A 72 -27.26 -23.21 2.64
N VAL A 73 -26.05 -23.77 2.59
CA VAL A 73 -25.84 -25.23 2.56
C VAL A 73 -26.41 -25.88 3.82
N ALA A 74 -26.17 -25.32 5.01
CA ALA A 74 -26.72 -25.86 6.26
C ALA A 74 -28.25 -25.83 6.33
N GLU A 75 -28.88 -24.80 5.75
CA GLU A 75 -30.34 -24.68 5.63
C GLU A 75 -30.91 -25.72 4.65
N MET A 76 -30.26 -25.91 3.51
CA MET A 76 -30.66 -26.88 2.49
C MET A 76 -30.48 -28.34 2.94
N HIS A 77 -29.46 -28.62 3.76
CA HIS A 77 -29.15 -29.98 4.24
C HIS A 77 -29.84 -30.34 5.57
N GLY A 78 -30.83 -29.57 6.03
CA GLY A 78 -31.74 -30.02 7.08
C GLY A 78 -31.09 -30.22 8.46
N GLY A 79 -30.17 -29.33 8.85
CA GLY A 79 -29.80 -29.13 10.26
C GLY A 79 -29.14 -30.33 10.95
N VAL A 80 -27.85 -30.54 10.67
CA VAL A 80 -26.95 -31.24 11.60
C VAL A 80 -26.80 -30.34 12.86
N LYS A 81 -27.79 -30.41 13.75
CA LYS A 81 -27.91 -29.60 14.97
C LYS A 81 -27.30 -30.27 16.20
N ASP A 82 -27.14 -31.58 16.19
CA ASP A 82 -26.80 -32.37 17.38
C ASP A 82 -25.44 -33.07 17.32
N GLU A 83 -24.62 -32.77 16.33
CA GLU A 83 -23.21 -33.19 16.36
C GLU A 83 -22.43 -32.17 17.17
N ASP A 84 -21.90 -32.60 18.32
CA ASP A 84 -20.97 -31.85 19.14
C ASP A 84 -19.81 -31.36 18.26
N LYS A 85 -19.92 -30.11 17.79
CA LYS A 85 -18.89 -29.49 16.96
C LYS A 85 -17.68 -29.28 17.83
N PHE A 86 -16.75 -30.24 17.80
CA PHE A 86 -15.44 -30.11 18.43
C PHE A 86 -14.65 -29.04 17.70
N VAL A 87 -14.95 -27.79 18.01
CA VAL A 87 -14.21 -26.63 17.53
C VAL A 87 -12.83 -26.69 18.18
N GLY A 88 -11.79 -26.99 17.40
CA GLY A 88 -10.42 -27.03 17.90
C GLY A 88 -10.00 -25.71 18.55
N ALA A 89 -9.04 -25.74 19.49
CA ALA A 89 -8.56 -24.55 20.19
C ALA A 89 -8.10 -23.43 19.25
N ALA A 90 -7.51 -23.80 18.10
CA ALA A 90 -7.10 -22.86 17.07
C ALA A 90 -8.28 -22.11 16.40
N TYR A 91 -9.42 -22.79 16.17
CA TYR A 91 -10.59 -22.15 15.57
C TYR A 91 -11.34 -21.27 16.57
N ARG A 92 -11.40 -21.68 17.85
CA ARG A 92 -11.95 -20.80 18.92
C ARG A 92 -11.19 -19.48 18.98
N LYS A 93 -9.85 -19.55 18.89
CA LYS A 93 -8.98 -18.36 18.81
C LYS A 93 -9.28 -17.50 17.58
N GLN A 94 -9.48 -18.11 16.39
CA GLN A 94 -9.85 -17.36 15.18
C GLN A 94 -11.23 -16.69 15.30
N LEU A 95 -12.18 -17.33 15.99
CA LEU A 95 -13.51 -16.76 16.24
C LEU A 95 -13.42 -15.55 17.17
N GLU A 96 -12.66 -15.67 18.26
CA GLU A 96 -12.39 -14.58 19.21
C GLU A 96 -11.67 -13.40 18.54
N GLU A 97 -10.63 -13.68 17.75
CA GLU A 97 -9.91 -12.65 16.99
C GLU A 97 -10.86 -11.92 16.05
N ARG A 98 -11.70 -12.65 15.32
CA ARG A 98 -12.68 -12.04 14.42
C ARG A 98 -13.74 -11.22 15.16
N GLU A 99 -14.26 -11.72 16.28
CA GLU A 99 -15.21 -10.96 17.10
C GLU A 99 -14.58 -9.68 17.64
N ALA A 100 -13.31 -9.73 18.05
CA ALA A 100 -12.57 -8.54 18.48
C ALA A 100 -12.44 -7.52 17.33
N TRP A 101 -12.13 -7.97 16.11
CA TRP A 101 -12.11 -7.10 14.92
C TRP A 101 -13.48 -6.49 14.62
N GLU A 102 -14.57 -7.26 14.68
CA GLU A 102 -15.92 -6.76 14.45
C GLU A 102 -16.38 -5.79 15.54
N LYS A 103 -16.01 -6.02 16.81
CA LYS A 103 -16.28 -5.10 17.93
C LYS A 103 -15.51 -3.79 17.77
N ALA A 104 -14.22 -3.86 17.46
CA ALA A 104 -13.39 -2.67 17.24
C ALA A 104 -13.92 -1.81 16.08
N GLU A 105 -14.31 -2.44 14.96
CA GLU A 105 -14.90 -1.69 13.84
C GLU A 105 -16.29 -1.12 14.19
N ARG A 106 -17.08 -1.83 14.98
CA ARG A 106 -18.37 -1.29 15.47
C ARG A 106 -18.17 -0.08 16.37
N GLU A 107 -17.24 -0.15 17.31
CA GLU A 107 -16.90 0.99 18.18
C GLU A 107 -16.39 2.18 17.38
N GLU A 108 -15.57 1.94 16.36
CA GLU A 108 -15.08 2.97 15.46
C GLU A 108 -16.22 3.56 14.62
N ALA A 109 -17.10 2.74 14.05
CA ALA A 109 -18.26 3.19 13.30
C ALA A 109 -19.23 4.00 14.18
N GLU A 110 -19.43 3.61 15.44
CA GLU A 110 -20.21 4.39 16.41
C GLU A 110 -19.54 5.73 16.75
N ARG A 111 -18.22 5.73 16.93
CA ARG A 111 -17.44 6.96 17.14
C ARG A 111 -17.56 7.89 15.94
N GLU A 112 -17.42 7.38 14.72
CA GLU A 112 -17.60 8.16 13.50
C GLU A 112 -19.03 8.67 13.35
N ALA A 113 -20.03 7.81 13.59
CA ALA A 113 -21.44 8.21 13.53
C ALA A 113 -21.80 9.31 14.55
N ARG A 114 -21.16 9.31 15.74
CA ARG A 114 -21.31 10.39 16.72
C ARG A 114 -20.62 11.69 16.30
N ASN A 115 -19.55 11.60 15.50
CA ASN A 115 -18.81 12.75 14.98
C ASN A 115 -19.28 13.21 13.59
N ASP A 116 -20.26 12.51 13.03
CA ASP A 116 -20.82 12.79 11.71
C ASP A 116 -21.60 14.11 11.71
N VAL A 117 -21.02 15.11 11.05
CA VAL A 117 -21.58 16.46 10.94
C VAL A 117 -22.97 16.46 10.29
N THR A 118 -23.26 15.49 9.41
CA THR A 118 -24.58 15.40 8.77
C THR A 118 -25.68 15.01 9.76
N LYS A 119 -25.33 14.28 10.82
CA LYS A 119 -26.27 13.83 11.86
C LYS A 119 -26.35 14.79 13.04
N THR A 120 -25.23 15.37 13.45
CA THR A 120 -25.17 16.29 14.61
C THR A 120 -25.48 17.75 14.24
N GLY A 121 -25.46 18.08 12.94
CA GLY A 121 -25.67 19.44 12.43
C GLY A 121 -24.49 20.38 12.73
N MET A 122 -24.67 21.66 12.40
CA MET A 122 -23.60 22.66 12.45
C MET A 122 -23.05 22.89 13.88
N MET A 123 -23.88 22.74 14.90
CA MET A 123 -23.45 22.89 16.31
C MET A 123 -22.48 21.78 16.75
N GLY A 124 -22.66 20.55 16.24
CA GLY A 124 -21.73 19.44 16.47
C GLY A 124 -20.39 19.61 15.75
N PHE A 125 -20.40 20.26 14.58
CA PHE A 125 -19.18 20.66 13.90
C PHE A 125 -18.39 21.69 14.70
N TYR A 126 -19.04 22.75 15.19
CA TYR A 126 -18.36 23.77 15.99
C TYR A 126 -17.86 23.25 17.33
N SER A 127 -18.61 22.39 18.01
CA SER A 127 -18.13 21.78 19.26
C SER A 127 -16.90 20.91 19.03
N ASN A 128 -16.88 20.11 17.97
CA ASN A 128 -15.71 19.32 17.58
C ASN A 128 -14.53 20.21 17.16
N LEU A 129 -14.78 21.31 16.44
CA LEU A 129 -13.74 22.25 16.01
C LEU A 129 -13.11 22.98 17.19
N LEU A 130 -13.91 23.44 18.16
CA LEU A 130 -13.41 24.15 19.35
C LEU A 130 -12.69 23.23 20.35
N THR A 131 -13.12 21.96 20.45
CA THR A 131 -12.59 21.03 21.46
C THR A 131 -11.42 20.17 20.95
N LYS A 132 -11.45 19.76 19.68
CA LYS A 132 -10.48 18.81 19.09
C LYS A 132 -9.48 19.46 18.13
N ASN A 133 -9.63 20.75 17.81
CA ASN A 133 -8.67 21.44 16.95
C ASN A 133 -7.63 22.21 17.78
N ILE A 134 -6.35 21.87 17.59
CA ILE A 134 -5.23 22.50 18.31
C ILE A 134 -5.13 23.99 17.98
N ALA A 135 -5.45 24.39 16.74
CA ALA A 135 -5.32 25.78 16.28
C ALA A 135 -6.33 26.73 16.96
N MET A 136 -7.44 26.20 17.48
CA MET A 136 -8.47 26.96 18.21
C MET A 136 -8.35 26.82 19.73
N GLY A 137 -7.23 26.29 20.24
CA GLY A 137 -6.97 26.14 21.68
C GLY A 137 -7.37 24.79 22.28
N GLY A 138 -7.66 23.78 21.44
CA GLY A 138 -7.91 22.41 21.89
C GLY A 138 -6.66 21.70 22.42
N ASP A 139 -6.84 20.75 23.35
CA ASP A 139 -5.75 19.97 23.94
C ASP A 139 -5.07 19.09 22.87
N VAL A 140 -3.74 19.13 22.82
CA VAL A 140 -2.87 18.37 21.91
C VAL A 140 -3.14 16.87 22.01
N LYS A 141 -3.57 16.39 23.19
CA LYS A 141 -3.89 14.97 23.45
C LYS A 141 -5.19 14.50 22.79
N ASN A 142 -6.15 15.41 22.63
CA ASN A 142 -7.48 15.10 22.07
C ASN A 142 -7.59 15.45 20.58
N ALA A 143 -6.51 15.97 20.01
CA ALA A 143 -6.49 16.45 18.65
C ALA A 143 -6.37 15.30 17.63
N GLN A 144 -7.44 15.10 16.87
CA GLN A 144 -7.46 14.20 15.74
C GLN A 144 -7.43 15.01 14.45
N SER A 145 -6.25 15.15 13.85
CA SER A 145 -6.15 15.66 12.47
C SER A 145 -5.20 14.79 11.66
N SER A 146 -5.53 14.60 10.38
CA SER A 146 -4.68 13.90 9.42
C SER A 146 -3.32 14.57 9.23
N PHE A 147 -3.20 15.86 9.59
CA PHE A 147 -1.97 16.63 9.54
C PHE A 147 -1.09 16.45 10.79
N THR A 148 -1.69 16.25 11.97
CA THR A 148 -0.97 16.15 13.25
C THR A 148 -0.41 14.75 13.52
N VAL A 149 -0.93 13.70 12.88
CA VAL A 149 -0.40 12.33 13.02
C VAL A 149 0.99 12.16 12.34
N GLY A 150 1.47 13.16 11.59
CA GLY A 150 2.77 13.13 10.91
C GLY A 150 3.78 14.23 11.30
N SER A 151 3.38 15.26 12.04
CA SER A 151 4.29 16.38 12.35
C SER A 151 4.94 16.22 13.73
N LYS A 152 6.04 15.45 13.80
CA LYS A 152 7.05 15.64 14.84
C LYS A 152 8.04 16.72 14.38
N GLN A 153 7.63 17.98 14.30
CA GLN A 153 8.61 19.07 14.20
C GLN A 153 8.04 20.43 14.62
N SER A 154 8.23 20.79 15.89
CA SER A 154 8.56 22.17 16.29
C SER A 154 8.97 22.21 17.76
N LYS A 155 10.26 21.95 17.99
CA LYS A 155 10.97 22.52 19.13
C LYS A 155 11.70 23.76 18.61
N LYS A 156 11.56 24.87 19.35
CA LYS A 156 12.26 26.17 19.21
C LYS A 156 11.56 27.21 18.34
N MET A 157 10.95 28.20 19.00
CA MET A 157 11.26 29.63 18.91
C MET A 157 10.20 30.37 19.75
N THR A 158 10.56 30.77 20.97
CA THR A 158 9.85 31.80 21.73
C THR A 158 10.74 33.04 21.76
N GLY A 159 10.17 34.17 21.35
CA GLY A 159 10.80 35.48 21.22
C GLY A 159 10.76 35.94 19.77
N ASP A 160 10.46 37.18 19.41
CA ASP A 160 9.90 38.36 20.07
C ASP A 160 9.59 39.34 18.91
N GLU A 161 8.56 40.16 19.07
CA GLU A 161 8.24 41.42 18.36
C GLU A 161 8.17 41.59 16.80
N SER A 162 6.98 42.08 16.40
CA SER A 162 6.72 43.25 15.52
C SER A 162 6.75 43.18 13.98
N SER A 163 5.63 43.70 13.43
CA SER A 163 5.46 44.48 12.20
C SER A 163 5.67 43.82 10.82
N GLY A 164 4.72 44.06 9.92
CA GLY A 164 4.88 43.74 8.49
C GLY A 164 3.56 43.62 7.76
N SER A 165 2.88 44.74 7.56
CA SER A 165 1.87 44.91 6.51
C SER A 165 2.56 44.77 5.15
N ASP A 166 2.09 43.88 4.28
CA ASP A 166 2.25 44.06 2.84
C ASP A 166 0.98 43.62 2.12
N SER A 167 0.42 44.59 1.39
CA SER A 167 -0.73 44.47 0.53
C SER A 167 -0.21 44.22 -0.88
N GLY A 168 -0.48 43.04 -1.42
CA GLY A 168 -0.25 42.71 -2.82
C GLY A 168 -1.57 42.51 -3.55
N SER A 169 -2.05 43.58 -4.19
CA SER A 169 -2.97 43.54 -5.32
C SER A 169 -2.33 42.71 -6.45
N ASP A 170 -3.09 41.85 -7.12
CA ASP A 170 -3.39 42.03 -8.56
C ASP A 170 -4.10 40.83 -9.22
N SER A 171 -5.10 41.24 -10.02
CA SER A 171 -5.53 40.67 -11.30
C SER A 171 -6.62 39.59 -11.33
N ASP A 172 -7.80 40.09 -11.69
CA ASP A 172 -8.87 39.47 -12.44
C ASP A 172 -8.41 38.54 -13.59
N SER A 173 -9.14 37.43 -13.73
CA SER A 173 -9.40 36.83 -15.04
C SER A 173 -10.81 36.21 -15.03
N ASP A 174 -11.72 36.88 -15.73
CA ASP A 174 -13.06 36.41 -16.10
C ASP A 174 -13.03 35.10 -16.89
N ALA A 175 -13.98 34.19 -16.60
CA ALA A 175 -14.65 33.32 -17.59
C ALA A 175 -15.82 32.54 -16.95
N GLU A 176 -17.00 33.14 -17.02
CA GLU A 176 -18.32 32.58 -17.43
C GLU A 176 -18.65 31.09 -17.21
N GLY A 177 -19.84 30.82 -16.65
CA GLY A 177 -20.43 29.48 -16.67
C GLY A 177 -21.60 29.17 -15.72
N ALA A 178 -22.71 29.91 -15.86
CA ALA A 178 -24.10 29.53 -15.55
C ALA A 178 -24.43 28.84 -14.20
N LYS A 179 -25.02 29.61 -13.27
CA LYS A 179 -25.95 29.11 -12.24
C LYS A 179 -27.38 29.14 -12.78
N ALA A 180 -28.01 27.98 -12.93
CA ALA A 180 -29.46 27.87 -13.05
C ALA A 180 -30.04 27.50 -11.68
N ALA A 181 -30.71 28.47 -11.06
CA ALA A 181 -31.56 28.26 -9.90
C ALA A 181 -33.00 28.15 -10.39
N THR A 182 -33.64 27.01 -10.14
CA THR A 182 -35.09 26.85 -10.33
C THR A 182 -35.69 26.38 -9.01
N LYS A 183 -36.65 27.15 -8.48
CA LYS A 183 -37.46 26.81 -7.30
C LYS A 183 -38.59 25.84 -7.67
N PRO A 184 -39.17 25.12 -6.69
CA PRO A 184 -39.94 23.91 -6.93
C PRO A 184 -41.41 24.19 -7.26
N GLY A 185 -41.98 23.34 -8.11
CA GLY A 185 -43.41 23.25 -8.41
C GLY A 185 -43.70 21.82 -8.87
N ASP A 186 -44.75 21.24 -8.31
CA ASP A 186 -45.20 19.86 -8.46
C ASP A 186 -45.31 19.39 -9.92
N GLU A 187 -44.67 18.25 -10.24
CA GLU A 187 -45.09 17.33 -11.30
C GLU A 187 -44.37 15.98 -11.09
N ALA A 188 -45.16 14.92 -10.89
CA ALA A 188 -44.69 13.57 -10.69
C ALA A 188 -44.26 12.95 -12.03
N GLU A 189 -42.97 13.04 -12.35
CA GLU A 189 -42.35 12.39 -13.51
C GLU A 189 -41.41 11.27 -13.02
N ALA A 190 -41.58 10.08 -13.57
CA ALA A 190 -40.90 8.85 -13.19
C ALA A 190 -39.37 8.98 -13.31
N LEU A 191 -38.65 8.66 -12.22
CA LEU A 191 -37.19 8.58 -12.20
C LEU A 191 -36.69 7.51 -13.20
N PRO A 192 -35.66 7.79 -14.01
CA PRO A 192 -35.06 6.78 -14.87
C PRO A 192 -34.35 5.72 -14.01
N ASP A 193 -34.59 4.45 -14.32
CA ASP A 193 -34.07 3.28 -13.62
C ASP A 193 -32.53 3.22 -13.71
N TYR A 194 -31.85 3.67 -12.64
CA TYR A 194 -30.39 3.80 -12.53
C TYR A 194 -29.65 2.46 -12.55
N ARG A 195 -30.37 1.33 -12.59
CA ARG A 195 -29.84 -0.04 -12.61
C ARG A 195 -29.28 -0.43 -14.00
N ALA A 196 -29.97 -0.06 -15.06
CA ALA A 196 -29.59 -0.41 -16.43
C ALA A 196 -28.28 0.26 -16.88
N ALA A 197 -27.97 1.46 -16.37
CA ALA A 197 -26.73 2.18 -16.71
C ALA A 197 -25.47 1.54 -16.09
N LYS A 198 -25.60 0.82 -14.96
CA LYS A 198 -24.49 0.08 -14.36
C LYS A 198 -24.23 -1.24 -15.07
N GLU A 199 -25.28 -1.97 -15.43
CA GLU A 199 -25.18 -3.25 -16.14
C GLU A 199 -24.46 -3.08 -17.49
N GLY A 200 -24.77 -2.02 -18.25
CA GLY A 200 -24.06 -1.72 -19.50
C GLY A 200 -22.57 -1.36 -19.33
N THR A 201 -22.15 -0.89 -18.16
CA THR A 201 -20.73 -0.63 -17.86
C THR A 201 -19.99 -1.89 -17.43
N GLU A 202 -20.66 -2.80 -16.72
CA GLU A 202 -20.06 -4.07 -16.28
C GLU A 202 -19.92 -5.04 -17.46
N GLU A 203 -20.93 -5.15 -18.33
CA GLU A 203 -20.87 -5.96 -19.56
C GLU A 203 -19.72 -5.51 -20.48
N ARG A 204 -19.51 -4.20 -20.61
CA ARG A 204 -18.40 -3.64 -21.41
C ARG A 204 -17.03 -4.01 -20.85
N LEU A 205 -16.88 -4.01 -19.52
CA LEU A 205 -15.63 -4.40 -18.85
C LEU A 205 -15.38 -5.91 -18.92
N GLU A 206 -16.43 -6.73 -18.90
CA GLU A 206 -16.32 -8.18 -19.09
C GLU A 206 -15.90 -8.55 -20.51
N LEU A 207 -16.47 -7.90 -21.53
CA LEU A 207 -16.06 -8.08 -22.91
C LEU A 207 -14.59 -7.69 -23.13
N GLU A 208 -14.14 -6.59 -22.52
CA GLU A 208 -12.74 -6.16 -22.59
C GLU A 208 -11.79 -7.17 -21.92
N ARG A 209 -12.19 -7.74 -20.78
CA ARG A 209 -11.45 -8.82 -20.09
C ARG A 209 -11.36 -10.09 -20.95
N GLN A 210 -12.47 -10.52 -21.55
CA GLN A 210 -12.49 -11.67 -22.46
C GLN A 210 -11.60 -11.45 -23.68
N HIS A 211 -11.62 -10.23 -24.24
CA HIS A 211 -10.77 -9.88 -25.38
C HIS A 211 -9.28 -9.88 -25.02
N LEU A 212 -8.92 -9.48 -23.79
CA LEU A 212 -7.55 -9.51 -23.29
C LEU A 212 -7.05 -10.95 -23.04
N ILE A 213 -7.91 -11.82 -22.51
CA ILE A 213 -7.61 -13.25 -22.32
C ILE A 213 -7.36 -13.92 -23.67
N LYS A 214 -8.27 -13.72 -24.64
CA LYS A 214 -8.14 -14.27 -25.99
C LYS A 214 -6.88 -13.77 -26.72
N LYS A 215 -6.51 -12.51 -26.48
CA LYS A 215 -5.25 -11.94 -26.99
C LYS A 215 -4.04 -12.65 -26.38
N MET A 216 -4.01 -12.83 -25.05
CA MET A 216 -2.93 -13.56 -24.37
C MET A 216 -2.83 -15.02 -24.79
N GLU A 217 -3.96 -15.68 -25.08
CA GLU A 217 -3.98 -17.06 -25.59
C GLU A 217 -3.42 -17.15 -27.02
N SER A 218 -3.77 -16.19 -27.89
CA SER A 218 -3.25 -16.14 -29.27
C SER A 218 -1.75 -15.80 -29.34
N GLU A 219 -1.28 -14.91 -28.46
CA GLU A 219 0.12 -14.53 -28.35
C GLU A 219 0.94 -15.62 -27.62
N GLY A 220 0.35 -16.31 -26.65
CA GLY A 220 0.97 -17.44 -25.94
C GLY A 220 1.09 -18.71 -26.77
N ALA A 221 0.13 -19.00 -27.65
CA ALA A 221 0.17 -20.17 -28.52
C ALA A 221 1.23 -20.07 -29.62
N THR A 222 1.61 -18.86 -30.04
CA THR A 222 2.63 -18.65 -31.09
C THR A 222 4.07 -18.67 -30.55
N ALA A 223 4.27 -18.58 -29.24
CA ALA A 223 5.59 -18.61 -28.60
C ALA A 223 6.12 -20.03 -28.30
N LEU A 224 5.26 -21.06 -28.27
CA LEU A 224 5.64 -22.42 -27.84
C LEU A 224 6.01 -23.41 -28.96
N VAL A 225 5.97 -23.01 -30.24
CA VAL A 225 6.26 -23.94 -31.37
C VAL A 225 7.68 -23.78 -31.96
N LYS A 226 8.50 -22.81 -31.53
CA LYS A 226 9.84 -22.55 -32.14
C LYS A 226 11.07 -22.84 -31.26
N LYS A 227 10.95 -23.54 -30.13
CA LYS A 227 12.14 -23.91 -29.33
C LYS A 227 12.09 -25.34 -28.80
N ALA A 228 12.18 -26.31 -29.71
CA ALA A 228 12.53 -27.69 -29.37
C ALA A 228 13.60 -28.20 -30.36
N LYS A 229 14.87 -28.10 -29.95
CA LYS A 229 15.96 -28.98 -30.41
C LYS A 229 16.28 -29.91 -29.23
N PRO A 230 16.35 -31.23 -29.40
CA PRO A 230 16.63 -32.14 -28.30
C PRO A 230 18.09 -31.99 -27.87
N LYS A 231 18.32 -31.70 -26.58
CA LYS A 231 19.61 -31.92 -25.93
C LYS A 231 19.61 -33.34 -25.38
N ALA A 232 20.70 -34.05 -25.64
CA ALA A 232 20.94 -35.43 -25.24
C ALA A 232 20.66 -35.66 -23.74
N GLU A 233 19.97 -36.76 -23.46
CA GLU A 233 19.80 -37.33 -22.13
C GLU A 233 21.19 -37.66 -21.55
N ALA A 234 21.43 -37.21 -20.32
CA ALA A 234 22.56 -37.64 -19.51
C ALA A 234 22.12 -38.90 -18.74
N ASP A 235 22.85 -40.00 -18.91
CA ASP A 235 22.58 -41.26 -18.23
C ASP A 235 22.72 -41.09 -16.70
N PRO A 236 21.67 -41.42 -15.91
CA PRO A 236 21.66 -41.23 -14.45
C PRO A 236 22.67 -42.12 -13.72
N GLU A 237 23.20 -43.15 -14.39
CA GLU A 237 24.25 -44.01 -13.83
C GLU A 237 25.63 -43.33 -13.78
N ALA A 238 25.90 -42.34 -14.65
CA ALA A 238 27.17 -41.63 -14.65
C ALA A 238 27.30 -40.67 -13.46
N GLU A 239 26.21 -40.00 -13.07
CA GLU A 239 26.18 -39.13 -11.89
C GLU A 239 26.27 -39.93 -10.58
N ALA A 240 25.63 -41.11 -10.53
CA ALA A 240 25.71 -41.99 -9.37
C ALA A 240 27.14 -42.53 -9.14
N ARG A 241 27.88 -42.85 -10.22
CA ARG A 241 29.29 -43.28 -10.12
C ARG A 241 30.21 -42.14 -9.69
N ALA A 242 29.99 -40.92 -10.17
CA ALA A 242 30.78 -39.76 -9.78
C ALA A 242 30.58 -39.39 -8.29
N MET A 243 29.34 -39.50 -7.79
CA MET A 243 29.04 -39.28 -6.38
C MET A 243 29.71 -40.33 -5.47
N ALA A 244 29.68 -41.61 -5.87
CA ALA A 244 30.31 -42.70 -5.11
C ALA A 244 31.84 -42.56 -5.07
N GLU A 245 32.48 -42.12 -6.16
CA GLU A 245 33.93 -41.90 -6.20
C GLU A 245 34.34 -40.69 -5.33
N ALA A 246 33.52 -39.63 -5.31
CA ALA A 246 33.73 -38.48 -4.44
C ALA A 246 33.61 -38.85 -2.95
N GLU A 247 32.64 -39.71 -2.60
CA GLU A 247 32.48 -40.18 -1.23
C GLU A 247 33.61 -41.10 -0.79
N ALA A 248 34.12 -41.97 -1.68
CA ALA A 248 35.27 -42.82 -1.41
C ALA A 248 36.56 -41.99 -1.20
N LYS A 249 36.76 -40.93 -2.01
CA LYS A 249 37.88 -39.99 -1.84
C LYS A 249 37.77 -39.16 -0.56
N ALA A 250 36.55 -38.82 -0.14
CA ALA A 250 36.33 -38.12 1.13
C ALA A 250 36.63 -39.01 2.34
N LYS A 251 36.25 -40.29 2.29
CA LYS A 251 36.56 -41.28 3.35
C LYS A 251 38.05 -41.58 3.44
N ALA A 252 38.75 -41.71 2.31
CA ALA A 252 40.20 -41.94 2.30
C ALA A 252 41.05 -40.72 2.74
N LYS A 253 40.43 -39.53 2.85
CA LYS A 253 41.09 -38.31 3.36
C LYS A 253 40.81 -38.07 4.85
N ALA A 254 39.92 -38.85 5.45
CA ALA A 254 39.52 -38.76 6.85
C ALA A 254 40.19 -39.84 7.74
N GLU A 255 40.95 -40.76 7.14
CA GLU A 255 41.84 -41.73 7.79
C GLU A 255 43.29 -41.29 7.62
#